data_AF-A8G5S3-F1
#
_entry.id   AF-A8G5S3-F1
#
_cell.length_a   1.000
_cell.length_b   1.000
_cell.length_c   1.000
_cell.angle_alpha   90.00
_cell.angle_beta   90.00
_cell.angle_gamma   90.00
#
_symmetry.space_group_name_H-M   'P 1'
#
loop_
_entity.id
_entity.type
_entity.pdbx_description
1 polymer ?
#
loop_
_entity_poly.entity_id
_entity_poly.type
_entity_poly.pdbx_seq_one_letter_code
_entity_poly.pdbx_strand_id
1 'polypeptide(L)'
;MTNILLLILFFVLLFLLFFYSKRNKRLPKKTTISPPYVSFLKEQEFNPDISTDNWDLHKLRLDKFRRSQYKGLTFFVSSENRIYYLSEEGDKVYC
;
A
#
# COMPACT_ATOMS: atom_id res chain seq x y z
N MET A 1 53.48 -8.00 14.47
CA MET A 1 52.21 -7.41 14.93
C MET A 1 51.46 -6.67 13.81
N THR A 2 52.15 -5.93 12.93
CA THR A 2 51.56 -5.22 11.78
C THR A 2 50.82 -6.14 10.79
N ASN A 3 51.37 -7.31 10.45
CA ASN A 3 50.71 -8.27 9.54
C ASN A 3 49.39 -8.83 10.09
N ILE A 4 49.27 -8.99 11.41
CA ILE A 4 48.05 -9.46 12.06
C ILE A 4 46.98 -8.36 12.03
N LEU A 5 47.39 -7.11 12.27
CA LEU A 5 46.50 -5.95 12.16
C LEU A 5 45.95 -5.77 10.73
N LEU A 6 46.81 -5.95 9.72
CA LEU A 6 46.41 -5.88 8.31
C LEU A 6 45.40 -6.98 7.93
N LEU A 7 45.58 -8.20 8.46
CA LEU A 7 44.66 -9.31 8.28
C LEU A 7 43.28 -9.01 8.87
N ILE A 8 43.23 -8.44 10.07
CA ILE A 8 41.98 -8.06 10.73
C ILE A 8 41.26 -6.96 9.93
N LEU A 9 41.98 -5.93 9.49
CA LEU A 9 41.43 -4.86 8.64
C LEU A 9 40.84 -5.41 7.34
N PHE A 10 41.52 -6.38 6.71
CA PHE A 10 41.05 -7.02 5.49
C PHE A 10 39.72 -7.77 5.69
N PHE A 11 39.59 -8.53 6.79
CA PHE A 11 38.35 -9.24 7.12
C PHE A 11 37.19 -8.29 7.44
N VAL A 12 37.46 -7.17 8.12
CA VAL A 12 36.45 -6.13 8.38
C VAL A 12 35.95 -5.52 7.07
N LEU A 13 36.85 -5.25 6.12
CA LEU A 13 36.50 -4.67 4.84
C LEU A 13 35.66 -5.62 3.97
N LEU A 14 36.01 -6.92 3.97
CA LEU A 14 35.22 -7.97 3.33
C LEU A 14 33.82 -8.09 3.94
N PHE A 15 33.73 -8.02 5.27
CA PHE A 15 32.45 -8.08 5.98
C PHE A 15 31.55 -6.90 5.59
N LEU A 16 32.09 -5.68 5.56
CA LEU A 16 31.35 -4.49 5.14
C LEU A 16 30.85 -4.59 3.69
N LEU A 17 31.68 -5.05 2.76
CA LEU A 17 31.30 -5.26 1.35
C LEU A 17 30.20 -6.32 1.20
N PHE A 18 30.29 -7.42 1.95
CA PHE A 18 29.27 -8.47 1.95
C PHE A 18 27.91 -7.95 2.43
N PHE A 19 27.89 -7.18 3.53
CA PHE A 19 26.66 -6.59 4.05
C PHE A 19 26.08 -5.52 3.11
N TYR A 20 26.93 -4.73 2.46
CA TYR A 20 26.50 -3.74 1.47
C TYR A 20 25.85 -4.38 0.25
N SER A 21 26.49 -5.42 -0.32
CA SER A 21 25.94 -6.18 -1.46
C SER A 21 24.60 -6.85 -1.12
N LYS A 22 24.47 -7.42 0.09
CA LYS A 22 23.22 -8.01 0.57
C LYS A 22 22.07 -7.00 0.68
N ARG A 23 22.37 -5.73 1.00
CA ARG A 23 21.37 -4.65 1.06
C ARG A 23 20.91 -4.18 -0.33
N ASN A 24 21.80 -4.09 -1.31
CA ASN A 24 21.44 -3.66 -2.67
C ASN A 24 20.58 -4.68 -3.46
N LYS A 25 20.55 -5.96 -3.04
CA LYS A 25 19.59 -6.93 -3.60
C LYS A 25 18.14 -6.68 -3.17
N ARG A 26 17.90 -5.74 -2.26
CA ARG A 26 16.57 -5.27 -1.84
C ARG A 26 16.16 -3.96 -2.51
N LEU A 27 16.76 -3.57 -3.64
CA LEU A 27 16.13 -2.55 -4.48
C LEU A 27 14.79 -3.11 -4.98
N PRO A 28 13.67 -2.36 -4.86
CA PRO A 28 12.42 -2.78 -5.45
C PRO A 28 12.66 -2.95 -6.96
N LYS A 29 12.50 -4.18 -7.45
CA LYS A 29 12.38 -4.42 -8.89
C LYS A 29 11.35 -3.40 -9.38
N LYS A 30 11.76 -2.48 -10.25
CA LYS A 30 10.85 -1.57 -10.93
C LYS A 30 9.89 -2.46 -11.70
N THR A 31 8.71 -2.69 -11.13
CA THR A 31 7.67 -3.52 -11.70
C THR A 31 7.29 -2.85 -13.00
N THR A 32 7.63 -3.47 -14.13
CA THR A 32 7.09 -3.08 -15.42
C THR A 32 5.59 -3.30 -15.30
N ILE A 33 4.85 -2.22 -15.10
CA ILE A 33 3.40 -2.23 -14.98
C ILE A 33 2.86 -2.90 -16.25
N SER A 34 2.36 -4.13 -16.10
CA SER A 34 1.81 -4.86 -17.21
C SER A 34 0.47 -4.21 -17.61
N PRO A 35 0.07 -4.26 -18.90
CA PRO A 35 -1.21 -3.70 -19.35
C PRO A 35 -2.43 -4.13 -18.49
N PRO A 36 -2.53 -5.40 -18.02
CA PRO A 36 -3.61 -5.85 -17.14
C PRO A 36 -3.65 -5.15 -15.77
N TYR A 37 -2.49 -4.73 -15.26
CA TYR A 37 -2.40 -4.03 -13.98
C TYR A 37 -2.97 -2.60 -14.09
N VAL A 38 -2.75 -1.92 -15.22
CA VAL A 38 -3.34 -0.59 -15.46
C VAL A 38 -4.86 -0.65 -15.57
N SER A 39 -5.39 -1.66 -16.26
CA SER A 39 -6.84 -1.87 -16.33
C SER A 39 -7.44 -2.20 -14.97
N PHE A 40 -6.76 -3.03 -14.17
CA PHE A 40 -7.20 -3.36 -12.82
C PHE A 40 -7.25 -2.12 -11.91
N LEU A 41 -6.23 -1.26 -11.95
CA LEU A 41 -6.23 -0.02 -11.17
C LEU A 41 -7.37 0.93 -11.57
N LYS A 42 -7.63 1.07 -12.87
CA LYS A 42 -8.77 1.85 -13.37
C LYS A 42 -10.10 1.24 -12.94
N GLU A 43 -10.24 -0.08 -13.03
CA GLU A 43 -11.45 -0.77 -12.60
C GLU A 43 -11.69 -0.56 -11.10
N GLN A 44 -10.65 -0.63 -10.27
CA GLN A 44 -10.72 -0.35 -8.85
C GLN A 44 -11.14 1.09 -8.53
N GLU A 45 -10.62 2.07 -9.27
CA GLU A 45 -10.92 3.49 -9.09
C GLU A 45 -12.40 3.84 -9.34
N PHE A 46 -13.03 3.16 -10.31
CA PHE A 46 -14.45 3.38 -10.65
C PHE A 46 -15.39 2.33 -10.05
N ASN A 47 -14.87 1.30 -9.38
CA ASN A 47 -15.70 0.29 -8.74
C ASN A 47 -16.38 0.89 -7.50
N PRO A 48 -17.72 0.97 -7.46
CA PRO A 48 -18.45 1.53 -6.32
C PRO A 48 -18.30 0.71 -5.05
N ASP A 49 -17.88 -0.55 -5.13
CA ASP A 49 -17.69 -1.39 -3.96
C ASP A 49 -16.26 -1.31 -3.40
N ILE A 50 -15.27 -0.84 -4.19
CA ILE A 50 -13.83 -0.88 -3.82
C ILE A 50 -13.18 0.52 -3.71
N SER A 51 -13.74 1.54 -4.38
CA SER A 51 -13.15 2.88 -4.33
C SER A 51 -13.43 3.54 -2.98
N THR A 52 -12.36 4.02 -2.35
CA THR A 52 -12.39 4.65 -1.01
C THR A 52 -12.09 6.13 -1.04
N ASP A 53 -11.52 6.64 -2.11
CA ASP A 53 -11.06 8.02 -2.26
C ASP A 53 -11.94 8.86 -3.18
N ASN A 54 -12.81 8.22 -3.98
CA ASN A 54 -13.71 8.92 -4.89
C ASN A 54 -15.00 9.39 -4.18
N TRP A 55 -14.98 10.66 -3.76
CA TRP A 55 -16.09 11.32 -3.07
C TRP A 55 -17.37 11.43 -3.91
N ASP A 56 -17.25 11.68 -5.22
CA ASP A 56 -18.41 11.78 -6.10
C ASP A 56 -19.11 10.43 -6.21
N LEU A 57 -18.33 9.36 -6.37
CA LEU A 57 -18.85 8.00 -6.40
C LEU A 57 -19.51 7.63 -5.06
N HIS A 58 -18.92 8.01 -3.94
CA HIS A 58 -19.52 7.81 -2.63
C HIS A 58 -20.84 8.58 -2.46
N LYS A 59 -20.90 9.85 -2.89
CA LYS A 59 -22.15 10.64 -2.87
C LYS A 59 -23.25 9.97 -3.68
N LEU A 60 -22.92 9.43 -4.87
CA LEU A 60 -23.87 8.67 -5.69
C LEU A 60 -24.35 7.39 -4.99
N ARG A 61 -23.53 6.73 -4.17
CA ARG A 61 -23.96 5.58 -3.34
C ARG A 61 -24.99 6.00 -2.31
N LEU A 62 -24.78 7.12 -1.63
CA LEU A 62 -25.73 7.63 -0.65
C LEU A 62 -27.06 8.05 -1.31
N ASP A 63 -26.98 8.59 -2.54
CA ASP A 63 -28.13 9.10 -3.30
C ASP A 63 -28.92 8.01 -4.05
N LYS A 64 -28.35 6.82 -4.33
CA LYS A 64 -29.11 5.70 -4.91
C LYS A 64 -30.00 5.03 -3.85
N PHE A 65 -31.11 5.69 -3.56
CA PHE A 65 -32.04 5.53 -2.44
C PHE A 65 -32.64 4.13 -2.17
N ARG A 66 -32.41 3.10 -3.00
CA ARG A 66 -33.04 1.78 -2.84
C ARG A 66 -32.11 0.56 -2.84
N ARG A 67 -30.82 0.70 -3.16
CA ARG A 67 -29.92 -0.46 -3.32
C ARG A 67 -28.53 -0.30 -2.72
N SER A 68 -28.18 0.88 -2.23
CA SER A 68 -26.87 1.05 -1.59
C SER A 68 -26.90 0.47 -0.18
N GLN A 69 -26.07 -0.54 0.05
CA GLN A 69 -25.80 -1.11 1.37
C GLN A 69 -25.28 -0.06 2.39
N TYR A 70 -24.76 1.06 1.89
CA TYR A 70 -24.16 2.12 2.70
C TYR A 70 -25.12 3.23 3.13
N LYS A 71 -26.36 3.23 2.65
CA LYS A 71 -27.28 4.33 2.88
C LYS A 71 -27.74 4.35 4.34
N GLY A 72 -27.56 5.50 4.99
CA GLY A 72 -27.91 5.69 6.41
C GLY A 72 -26.82 5.22 7.38
N LEU A 73 -25.72 4.66 6.88
CA LEU A 73 -24.54 4.36 7.70
C LEU A 73 -23.75 5.64 7.97
N THR A 74 -23.16 5.71 9.17
CA THR A 74 -22.14 6.72 9.46
C THR A 74 -20.83 6.28 8.83
N PHE A 75 -20.25 7.15 8.01
CA PHE A 75 -18.92 6.94 7.43
C PHE A 75 -17.92 7.89 8.08
N PHE A 76 -16.64 7.53 7.98
CA PHE A 76 -15.52 8.27 8.52
C PHE A 76 -14.46 8.49 7.45
N VAL A 77 -13.58 9.46 7.71
CA VAL A 77 -12.47 9.80 6.81
C VAL A 77 -11.15 9.50 7.52
N SER A 78 -10.26 8.77 6.86
CA SER A 78 -8.94 8.44 7.39
C SER A 78 -7.97 9.63 7.26
N SER A 79 -6.79 9.53 7.86
CA SER A 79 -5.71 10.51 7.66
C SER A 79 -5.24 10.63 6.22
N GLU A 80 -5.52 9.62 5.39
CA GLU A 80 -5.20 9.58 3.95
C GLU A 80 -6.38 10.05 3.08
N ASN A 81 -7.40 10.69 3.68
CA ASN A 81 -8.62 11.15 3.01
C ASN A 81 -9.44 10.02 2.35
N ARG A 82 -9.33 8.79 2.88
CA ARG A 82 -10.10 7.63 2.43
C ARG A 82 -11.33 7.42 3.30
N ILE A 83 -12.44 7.10 2.66
CA ILE A 83 -13.75 6.84 3.26
C ILE A 83 -13.78 5.40 3.77
N TYR A 84 -14.21 5.22 5.02
CA TYR A 84 -14.39 3.90 5.63
C TYR A 84 -15.60 3.87 6.56
N TYR A 85 -16.02 2.66 6.91
CA TYR A 85 -17.09 2.37 7.87
C TYR A 85 -16.54 1.56 9.03
N LEU A 86 -17.31 1.48 10.10
CA LEU A 86 -17.03 0.58 11.20
C LEU A 86 -17.92 -0.65 11.06
N SER A 87 -17.33 -1.84 11.22
CA SER A 87 -18.10 -3.08 11.36
C SER A 87 -18.84 -3.09 12.70
N GLU A 88 -19.67 -4.11 12.92
CA GLU A 88 -20.34 -4.31 14.21
C GLU A 88 -19.33 -4.52 15.36
N GLU A 89 -18.17 -5.09 15.04
CA GLU A 89 -17.04 -5.29 15.96
C GLU A 89 -16.20 -4.03 16.17
N GLY A 90 -16.47 -2.96 15.42
CA GLY A 90 -15.72 -1.69 15.48
C GLY A 90 -14.45 -1.66 14.62
N ASP A 91 -14.25 -2.66 13.75
CA ASP A 91 -13.11 -2.69 12.84
C ASP A 91 -13.32 -1.74 11.65
N LYS A 92 -12.22 -1.16 11.16
CA LYS A 92 -12.27 -0.28 9.97
C LYS A 92 -12.45 -1.11 8.72
N VAL A 93 -13.61 -0.98 8.10
CA VAL A 93 -13.91 -1.57 6.80
C VAL A 93 -13.86 -0.46 5.76
N TYR A 94 -12.80 -0.48 4.97
CA TYR A 94 -12.73 0.31 3.75
C TYR A 94 -13.61 -0.35 2.71
N CYS A 95 -14.31 0.47 1.90
CA CYS A 95 -14.86 -0.05 0.66
C CYS A 95 -13.73 -0.68 -0.16
#